data_AF-A0A7S1WN55-F1
#
_entry.id   AF-A0A7S1WN55-F1
#
_cell.length_a   1.000
_cell.length_b   1.000
_cell.length_c   1.000
_cell.angle_alpha   90.00
_cell.angle_beta   90.00
_cell.angle_gamma   90.00
#
_symmetry.space_group_name_H-M   'P 1'
#
loop_
_entity.id
_entity.type
_entity.pdbx_description
1 polymer ?
#
loop_
_entity_poly.entity_id
_entity_poly.type
_entity_poly.pdbx_seq_one_letter_code
_entity_poly.pdbx_strand_id
1 'polypeptide(L)'
;CFITMNPGYLGRSELPEGLKALFRPITVMVPDFQLIIENMFMGEGFTESKALGLKFATLYALNKDLLSASKKYDWGMRAIKSVLVVAGSFKRADPTLSE
;
A
#
# COMPACT_ATOMS: atom_id res chain seq x y z
N CYS A 1 1.83 19.96 17.26
CA CYS A 1 0.58 19.56 16.56
C CYS A 1 0.95 19.18 15.14
N PHE A 2 0.38 18.11 14.60
CA PHE A 2 0.55 17.69 13.20
C PHE A 2 -0.82 17.68 12.52
N ILE A 3 -0.86 18.09 11.25
CA ILE A 3 -2.06 18.05 10.42
C ILE A 3 -1.77 17.27 9.15
N THR A 4 -2.74 16.47 8.69
CA THR A 4 -2.67 15.79 7.40
C THR A 4 -3.68 16.44 6.47
N MET A 5 -3.20 16.95 5.34
CA MET A 5 -4.04 17.52 4.28
C MET A 5 -3.90 16.67 3.01
N ASN A 6 -5.01 16.51 2.30
CA ASN A 6 -5.01 15.89 0.96
C ASN A 6 -5.48 16.97 -0.03
N PRO A 7 -4.54 17.72 -0.65
CA PRO A 7 -4.87 18.80 -1.57
C PRO A 7 -5.76 18.30 -2.72
N GLY A 8 -6.80 19.07 -3.07
CA GLY A 8 -7.71 18.72 -4.17
C GLY A 8 -8.71 17.59 -3.88
N TYR A 9 -8.80 17.08 -2.65
CA TYR A 9 -9.83 16.12 -2.29
C TYR A 9 -11.21 16.79 -2.27
N LEU A 10 -12.12 16.33 -3.15
CA LEU A 10 -13.45 16.90 -3.31
C LEU A 10 -14.23 16.97 -1.99
N GLY A 11 -14.90 18.11 -1.77
CA GLY A 11 -15.74 18.33 -0.59
C GLY A 11 -14.97 18.75 0.68
N ARG A 12 -13.68 19.11 0.58
CA ARG A 12 -12.91 19.69 1.69
C ARG A 12 -12.49 21.12 1.40
N SER A 13 -12.66 22.01 2.37
CA SER A 13 -12.11 23.36 2.32
C SER A 13 -10.59 23.32 2.51
N GLU A 14 -9.88 24.17 1.77
CA GLU A 14 -8.45 24.34 1.98
C GLU A 14 -8.13 25.02 3.31
N LEU A 15 -6.93 24.76 3.82
CA LEU A 15 -6.42 25.47 4.99
C LEU A 15 -6.10 26.94 4.60
N PRO A 16 -6.52 27.95 5.38
CA PRO A 16 -6.15 29.34 5.13
C PRO A 16 -4.63 29.55 5.11
N GLU A 17 -4.14 30.44 4.24
CA GLU A 17 -2.71 30.69 4.05
C GLU A 17 -1.99 31.11 5.35
N GLY A 18 -2.62 31.95 6.18
CA GLY A 18 -2.06 32.35 7.47
C GLY A 18 -1.84 31.18 8.44
N LEU A 19 -2.64 30.12 8.32
CA LEU A 19 -2.44 28.89 9.09
C LEU A 19 -1.43 27.96 8.41
N LYS A 20 -1.44 27.85 7.08
CA LYS A 20 -0.44 27.06 6.33
C LYS A 20 0.98 27.52 6.66
N ALA A 21 1.21 28.82 6.82
CA ALA A 21 2.51 29.39 7.18
C ALA A 21 3.07 28.91 8.54
N LEU A 22 2.21 28.43 9.44
CA LEU A 22 2.63 27.89 10.75
C LEU A 22 3.13 26.44 10.67
N PHE A 23 2.95 25.76 9.53
CA PHE A 23 3.32 24.36 9.35
C PHE A 23 4.44 24.22 8.32
N ARG A 24 5.31 23.23 8.54
CA ARG A 24 6.30 22.81 7.54
C ARG A 24 5.66 21.77 6.61
N PRO A 25 5.71 21.97 5.28
CA PRO A 25 5.13 21.00 4.35
C PRO A 25 5.99 19.73 4.30
N ILE A 26 5.31 18.58 4.22
CA ILE A 26 5.92 17.27 3.94
C ILE A 26 5.12 16.64 2.80
N THR A 27 5.82 16.28 1.73
CA THR A 27 5.21 15.70 0.53
C THR A 27 5.30 14.18 0.58
N VAL A 28 4.16 13.50 0.50
CA VAL A 28 4.07 12.03 0.51
C VAL A 28 3.20 11.59 -0.68
N MET A 29 3.84 11.40 -1.84
CA MET A 29 3.12 11.17 -3.12
C MET A 29 2.94 9.69 -3.46
N VAL A 30 4.04 8.93 -3.53
CA VAL A 30 4.03 7.53 -3.95
C VAL A 30 4.92 6.74 -2.99
N PRO A 31 4.38 5.78 -2.24
CA PRO A 31 5.21 4.89 -1.43
C PRO A 31 5.92 3.86 -2.33
N ASP A 32 7.03 3.31 -1.85
CA ASP A 32 7.66 2.15 -2.49
C ASP A 32 6.86 0.88 -2.15
N PHE A 33 5.98 0.46 -3.05
CA PHE A 33 5.13 -0.71 -2.84
C PHE A 33 5.95 -1.99 -2.69
N GLN A 34 7.00 -2.16 -3.49
CA GLN A 34 7.77 -3.40 -3.51
C GLN A 34 8.45 -3.63 -2.15
N LEU A 35 9.14 -2.61 -1.64
CA LEU A 35 9.82 -2.72 -0.35
C LEU A 35 8.83 -2.92 0.81
N ILE A 36 7.68 -2.26 0.77
CA ILE A 36 6.64 -2.43 1.80
C ILE A 36 6.07 -3.85 1.75
N ILE A 37 5.74 -4.37 0.57
CA ILE A 37 5.17 -5.71 0.40
C ILE A 37 6.17 -6.78 0.86
N GLU A 38 7.44 -6.65 0.49
CA GLU A 38 8.51 -7.55 0.95
C GLU A 38 8.62 -7.58 2.48
N ASN A 39 8.66 -6.41 3.13
CA ASN A 39 8.70 -6.32 4.60
C ASN A 39 7.45 -6.92 5.25
N MET A 40 6.29 -6.79 4.61
CA MET A 40 5.05 -7.38 5.11
C MET A 40 5.07 -8.90 5.01
N PHE A 41 5.53 -9.48 3.90
CA PHE A 41 5.75 -10.93 3.81
C PHE A 41 6.70 -11.42 4.90
N MET A 42 7.80 -10.69 5.13
CA MET A 42 8.76 -11.06 6.17
C MET A 42 8.12 -11.00 7.56
N GLY A 43 7.31 -9.98 7.83
CA GLY A 43 6.57 -9.84 9.09
C GLY A 43 5.51 -10.91 9.32
N GLU A 44 4.94 -11.49 8.25
CA GLU A 44 3.98 -12.59 8.32
C GLU A 44 4.66 -13.98 8.43
N GLY A 45 5.99 -14.04 8.34
CA GLY A 45 6.77 -15.26 8.54
C GLY A 45 7.19 -15.98 7.25
N PHE A 46 7.13 -15.32 6.10
CA PHE A 46 7.60 -15.87 4.83
C PHE A 46 9.14 -15.78 4.72
N THR A 47 9.76 -16.86 4.28
CA THR A 47 11.21 -16.94 4.05
C THR A 47 11.61 -16.49 2.65
N GLU A 48 10.77 -16.71 1.65
CA GLU A 48 10.99 -16.25 0.27
C GLU A 48 10.45 -14.83 -0.01
N SER A 49 10.33 -14.02 1.04
CA SER A 49 9.68 -12.70 1.03
C SER A 49 10.13 -11.77 -0.10
N LYS A 50 11.42 -11.75 -0.44
CA LYS A 50 11.96 -10.92 -1.53
C LYS A 50 11.44 -11.34 -2.90
N ALA A 51 11.45 -12.64 -3.19
CA ALA A 51 10.97 -13.17 -4.46
C ALA A 51 9.45 -13.03 -4.57
N LEU A 52 8.72 -13.33 -3.50
CA LEU A 52 7.27 -13.18 -3.42
C LEU A 52 6.85 -11.72 -3.56
N GLY A 53 7.52 -10.80 -2.86
CA GLY A 53 7.26 -9.37 -2.93
C GLY A 53 7.43 -8.79 -4.34
N LEU A 54 8.52 -9.15 -5.03
CA LEU A 54 8.74 -8.74 -6.42
C LEU A 54 7.64 -9.27 -7.35
N LYS A 55 7.31 -10.57 -7.26
CA LYS A 55 6.25 -11.20 -8.06
C LYS A 55 4.90 -10.52 -7.82
N PHE A 56 4.54 -10.31 -6.56
CA PHE A 56 3.26 -9.70 -6.19
C PHE A 56 3.15 -8.24 -6.64
N ALA A 57 4.19 -7.43 -6.42
CA ALA A 57 4.23 -6.04 -6.87
C ALA A 57 4.13 -5.93 -8.40
N THR A 58 4.86 -6.78 -9.11
CA THR A 58 4.83 -6.84 -10.59
C THR A 58 3.44 -7.24 -11.09
N LEU A 59 2.83 -8.28 -10.50
CA LEU A 59 1.48 -8.72 -10.84
C LEU A 59 0.45 -7.60 -10.65
N TYR A 60 0.49 -6.89 -9.52
CA TYR A 60 -0.43 -5.78 -9.25
C TYR A 60 -0.25 -4.62 -10.23
N ALA A 61 0.99 -4.27 -10.57
CA ALA A 61 1.29 -3.24 -11.56
C ALA A 61 0.76 -3.63 -12.95
N LEU A 62 1.06 -4.85 -13.40
CA LEU A 62 0.56 -5.36 -14.69
C LEU A 62 -0.96 -5.42 -14.75
N ASN A 63 -1.61 -5.88 -13.68
CA ASN A 63 -3.08 -5.91 -13.63
C ASN A 63 -3.69 -4.52 -13.71
N LYS A 64 -3.08 -3.52 -13.05
CA LYS A 64 -3.52 -2.13 -13.14
C LYS A 64 -3.40 -1.58 -14.57
N ASP A 65 -2.34 -1.95 -15.29
CA ASP A 65 -2.04 -1.41 -16.62
C ASP A 65 -2.78 -2.15 -17.75
N LEU A 66 -3.03 -3.45 -17.59
CA LEU A 66 -3.56 -4.32 -18.65
C LEU A 66 -5.06 -4.62 -18.52
N LEU A 67 -5.64 -4.52 -17.32
CA LEU A 67 -7.08 -4.74 -17.16
C LEU A 67 -7.89 -3.53 -17.60
N SER A 68 -9.18 -3.74 -17.82
CA SER A 68 -10.11 -2.68 -18.19
C SER A 68 -10.16 -1.58 -17.13
N ALA A 69 -10.24 -0.32 -17.58
CA ALA A 69 -10.38 0.81 -16.69
C ALA A 69 -11.75 0.78 -15.98
N SER A 70 -11.76 0.39 -14.70
CA SER A 70 -12.97 0.31 -13.88
C SER A 70 -12.72 0.89 -12.50
N LYS A 71 -13.65 1.74 -12.03
CA LYS A 71 -13.63 2.30 -10.67
C LYS A 71 -13.86 1.26 -9.57
N LYS A 72 -14.22 0.02 -9.94
CA LYS A 72 -14.46 -1.08 -9.00
C LYS A 72 -13.15 -1.75 -8.56
N TYR A 73 -12.07 -1.58 -9.31
CA TYR A 73 -10.77 -2.12 -8.94
C TYR A 73 -10.06 -1.18 -7.96
N ASP A 74 -9.57 -1.74 -6.85
CA ASP A 74 -8.74 -1.03 -5.87
C ASP A 74 -7.32 -1.58 -5.90
N TRP A 75 -6.42 -0.81 -6.50
CA TRP A 75 -4.98 -1.11 -6.58
C TRP A 75 -4.18 -0.47 -5.44
N GLY A 76 -4.87 0.10 -4.43
CA GLY A 76 -4.24 0.82 -3.33
C GLY A 76 -3.60 -0.11 -2.30
N MET A 77 -2.66 0.46 -1.53
CA MET A 77 -1.91 -0.27 -0.49
C MET A 77 -2.82 -0.88 0.60
N ARG A 78 -4.01 -0.31 0.83
CA ARG A 78 -4.99 -0.86 1.79
C ARG A 78 -5.54 -2.21 1.34
N ALA A 79 -5.89 -2.34 0.06
CA ALA A 79 -6.35 -3.61 -0.50
C ALA A 79 -5.22 -4.66 -0.45
N ILE A 80 -4.01 -4.27 -0.84
CA ILE A 80 -2.82 -5.14 -0.78
C ILE A 80 -2.56 -5.63 0.64
N LYS A 81 -2.58 -4.73 1.64
CA LYS A 81 -2.39 -5.09 3.05
C LYS A 81 -3.38 -6.17 3.50
N SER A 82 -4.66 -6.03 3.16
CA SER A 82 -5.68 -7.01 3.53
C SER A 82 -5.36 -8.41 2.97
N VAL A 83 -4.89 -8.49 1.73
CA VAL A 83 -4.49 -9.77 1.11
C VAL A 83 -3.30 -10.39 1.84
N LEU A 84 -2.26 -9.60 2.14
CA LEU A 84 -1.04 -10.11 2.78
C LEU A 84 -1.31 -10.61 4.21
N VAL A 85 -2.14 -9.91 4.99
CA VAL A 85 -2.53 -10.35 6.34
C VAL A 85 -3.28 -11.70 6.29
N VAL A 86 -4.16 -11.89 5.31
CA VAL A 86 -4.86 -13.16 5.12
C VAL A 86 -3.88 -14.25 4.69
N ALA A 87 -2.95 -13.98 3.78
CA ALA A 87 -1.91 -14.92 3.39
C ALA A 87 -1.05 -15.37 4.58
N GLY A 88 -0.68 -14.44 5.46
CA GLY A 88 0.01 -14.74 6.72
C GLY A 88 -0.81 -15.61 7.67
N SER A 89 -2.13 -15.42 7.72
CA SER A 89 -3.01 -16.30 8.51
C SER A 89 -3.00 -17.74 8.00
N PHE A 90 -2.97 -17.94 6.68
CA PHE A 90 -2.85 -19.28 6.08
C PHE A 90 -1.46 -19.88 6.31
N LYS A 91 -0.38 -19.09 6.20
CA LYS A 91 0.97 -19.56 6.52
C LYS A 91 1.10 -20.06 7.96
N ARG A 92 0.44 -19.41 8.92
CA ARG A 92 0.42 -19.86 10.32
C ARG A 92 -0.44 -21.10 10.55
N ALA A 93 -1.53 -21.25 9.79
CA ALA A 93 -2.38 -22.43 9.85
C ALA A 93 -1.65 -23.67 9.32
N ASP A 94 -0.86 -23.51 8.25
CA ASP A 94 -0.13 -24.59 7.58
C ASP A 94 1.38 -24.25 7.41
N PRO A 95 2.20 -24.30 8.48
CA PRO A 95 3.58 -23.82 8.44
C PRO A 95 4.50 -24.57 7.47
N THR A 96 4.23 -25.87 7.27
CA THR A 96 5.03 -26.78 6.45
C THR A 96 4.65 -26.75 4.98
N LEU A 97 3.55 -26.08 4.62
CA LEU A 97 3.19 -25.88 3.22
C LEU A 97 4.23 -24.96 2.57
N SER A 98 4.58 -25.29 1.32
CA SER A 98 5.44 -24.42 0.51
C SER A 98 4.79 -23.05 0.39
N GLU A 99 5.62 -22.02 0.53
CA GLU A 99 5.26 -20.63 0.23
C GLU A 99 5.08 -20.41 -1.28
#